data_AF-A0A9D7ZDX2-F1
#
_entry.id   AF-A0A9D7ZDX2-F1
#
_cell.length_a   1.000
_cell.length_b   1.000
_cell.length_c   1.000
_cell.angle_alpha   90.00
_cell.angle_beta   90.00
_cell.angle_gamma   90.00
#
_symmetry.space_group_name_H-M   'P 1'
#
loop_
_entity.id
_entity.type
_entity.pdbx_description
1 polymer ?
#
loop_
_entity_poly.entity_id
_entity_poly.type
_entity_poly.pdbx_seq_one_letter_code
_entity_poly.pdbx_strand_id
1 'polypeptide(L)' 'MTFTLSGFDHWTFQVVFYGGLLVLEAMQDDLRISAVLNPMDDTRSRAHQLISRPSCALISGGIR' A
#
# COMPACT_ATOMS: atom_id res chain seq x y z
N MET A 1 -0.81 9.28 8.50
CA MET A 1 -1.38 8.55 9.66
C MET A 1 -1.40 7.09 9.30
N THR A 2 -0.89 6.23 10.18
CA THR A 2 -0.81 4.78 9.95
C THR A 2 -1.96 4.05 10.64
N PHE A 3 -2.32 2.86 10.14
CA PHE A 3 -3.35 2.00 10.74
C PHE A 3 -2.99 0.52 10.59
N THR A 4 -3.62 -0.34 11.38
CA THR A 4 -3.49 -1.80 11.32
C THR A 4 -4.82 -2.42 10.88
N LEU A 5 -4.76 -3.63 10.33
CA LEU A 5 -5.94 -4.41 9.95
C LEU A 5 -5.91 -5.75 10.68
N SER A 6 -7.03 -6.11 11.31
CA SER A 6 -7.18 -7.40 11.98
C SER A 6 -6.94 -8.56 11.01
N GLY A 7 -6.07 -9.49 11.37
CA GLY A 7 -5.64 -10.60 10.51
C GLY A 7 -4.34 -10.31 9.73
N PHE A 8 -3.76 -9.12 9.90
CA PHE A 8 -2.47 -8.72 9.32
C PHE A 8 -1.58 -8.08 10.37
N ASP A 9 -1.41 -8.72 11.52
CA ASP A 9 -0.80 -8.11 12.71
C ASP A 9 0.69 -7.76 12.52
N HIS A 10 1.35 -8.35 11.51
CA HIS A 10 2.73 -8.04 11.14
C HIS A 10 2.86 -6.86 10.17
N TRP A 11 1.74 -6.30 9.69
CA TRP A 11 1.72 -5.23 8.70
C TRP A 11 1.13 -3.95 9.27
N THR A 12 1.80 -2.84 8.99
CA THR A 12 1.28 -1.50 9.20
C THR A 12 0.94 -0.88 7.85
N PHE A 13 -0.21 -0.21 7.76
CA PHE A 13 -0.71 0.39 6.54
C PHE A 13 -0.73 1.91 6.64
N GLN A 14 -0.64 2.56 5.49
CA GLN A 14 -0.94 3.98 5.36
C GLN A 14 -1.49 4.29 3.98
N VAL A 15 -2.27 5.36 3.91
CA VAL A 15 -2.67 5.95 2.64
C VAL A 15 -1.87 7.22 2.43
N VAL A 16 -1.16 7.30 1.30
CA VAL A 16 -0.35 8.44 0.90
C VAL A 16 -0.82 8.98 -0.44
N PHE A 17 -0.58 10.26 -0.68
CA PHE A 17 -0.87 10.90 -1.96
C PHE A 17 0.45 11.16 -2.69
N TYR A 18 0.61 10.59 -3.88
CA TYR A 18 1.83 10.71 -4.67
C TYR A 18 1.49 11.11 -6.11
N GLY A 19 1.88 12.31 -6.52
CA GLY A 19 1.76 12.77 -7.91
C GLY A 19 0.33 12.73 -8.48
N GLY A 20 -0.70 12.96 -7.66
CA GLY A 20 -2.10 12.87 -8.10
C GLY A 20 -2.78 11.53 -7.78
N LEU A 21 -2.02 10.52 -7.35
CA LEU A 21 -2.51 9.19 -7.06
C LEU A 21 -2.69 8.99 -5.56
N LEU A 22 -3.79 8.34 -5.18
CA LEU A 22 -3.96 7.81 -3.85
C LEU A 22 -3.30 6.42 -3.81
N VAL A 23 -2.42 6.18 -2.84
CA VAL A 23 -1.62 4.95 -2.75
C VAL A 23 -1.79 4.36 -1.36
N LEU A 24 -2.11 3.07 -1.31
CA LEU A 24 -2.05 2.26 -0.09
C LEU A 24 -0.65 1.65 0.00
N GLU A 25 0.07 1.98 1.06
CA GLU A 25 1.33 1.32 1.40
C GLU A 25 1.10 0.34 2.55
N ALA A 26 1.73 -0.83 2.47
CA ALA A 26 1.85 -1.79 3.56
C ALA A 26 3.34 -1.97 3.87
N MET A 27 3.67 -1.94 5.16
CA MET A 27 5.03 -1.99 5.70
C MET A 27 5.14 -3.11 6.72
N GLN A 28 6.18 -3.92 6.61
CA GLN A 28 6.59 -4.94 7.57
C GLN A 28 8.12 -4.93 7.65
N ASP A 29 8.69 -4.63 8.82
CA ASP A 29 10.14 -4.51 9.00
C ASP A 29 10.77 -3.59 7.92
N ASP A 30 11.65 -4.13 7.06
CA ASP A 30 12.28 -3.42 5.95
C ASP A 30 11.52 -3.54 4.61
N LEU A 31 10.42 -4.30 4.58
CA LEU A 31 9.61 -4.51 3.39
C LEU A 31 8.53 -3.44 3.28
N ARG A 32 8.50 -2.75 2.14
CA ARG A 32 7.40 -1.85 1.77
C ARG A 32 6.84 -2.26 0.42
N ILE A 33 5.52 -2.44 0.38
CA ILE A 33 4.77 -2.71 -0.84
C ILE A 33 3.65 -1.68 -0.98
N SER A 34 3.25 -1.39 -2.23
CA SER A 34 2.30 -0.32 -2.52
C SER A 34 1.31 -0.72 -3.60
N ALA A 35 0.06 -0.25 -3.49
CA ALA A 35 -0.96 -0.32 -4.53
C ALA A 35 -1.64 1.03 -4.71
N VAL A 36 -1.93 1.40 -5.96
CA VAL A 36 -2.78 2.57 -6.26
C VAL A 36 -4.22 2.24 -5.85
N LEU A 37 -4.84 3.14 -5.11
CA LEU A 37 -6.25 3.13 -4.78
C LEU A 37 -7.01 3.96 -5.82
N ASN A 38 -7.92 3.32 -6.55
CA ASN A 38 -8.82 4.05 -7.44
C ASN A 38 -10.00 4.62 -6.64
N PRO A 39 -10.65 5.68 -7.15
CA PRO A 39 -11.92 6.13 -6.59
C PRO A 39 -12.90 4.96 -6.50
N MET A 40 -13.55 4.82 -5.34
CA MET A 40 -14.46 3.71 -4.97
C MET A 40 -13.82 2.35 -4.63
N ASP A 41 -12.49 2.23 -4.65
CA ASP A 41 -11.85 1.00 -4.16
C ASP A 41 -12.09 0.84 -2.65
N ASP A 42 -12.52 -0.36 -2.23
CA ASP A 42 -12.52 -0.73 -0.82
C ASP A 42 -11.07 -0.94 -0.35
N THR A 43 -10.61 -0.05 0.54
CA THR A 43 -9.23 -0.04 1.02
C THR A 43 -8.86 -1.34 1.71
N ARG A 44 -9.80 -2.00 2.41
CA ARG A 44 -9.57 -3.28 3.07
C ARG A 44 -9.32 -4.39 2.06
N SER A 45 -10.19 -4.53 1.05
CA SER A 45 -10.02 -5.50 -0.03
C SER A 45 -8.70 -5.30 -0.78
N ARG A 46 -8.32 -4.04 -1.01
CA ARG A 46 -7.01 -3.70 -1.61
C ARG A 46 -5.83 -4.08 -0.72
N ALA A 47 -5.92 -3.88 0.59
CA ALA A 47 -4.90 -4.33 1.52
C ALA A 47 -4.71 -5.86 1.49
N HIS A 48 -5.81 -6.62 1.49
CA HIS A 48 -5.78 -8.07 1.35
C HIS A 48 -5.13 -8.50 0.03
N GLN A 49 -5.46 -7.84 -1.09
CA GLN A 49 -4.85 -8.13 -2.39
C GLN A 49 -3.35 -7.79 -2.42
N LEU A 50 -2.96 -6.65 -1.86
CA LEU A 50 -1.58 -6.18 -1.83
C LEU A 50 -0.68 -7.18 -1.08
N ILE A 51 -1.14 -7.71 0.06
CA ILE A 51 -0.39 -8.70 0.85
C ILE A 51 -0.40 -10.08 0.19
N SER A 52 -1.54 -10.53 -0.33
CA SER A 52 -1.65 -11.86 -0.94
C SER A 52 -0.96 -11.97 -2.30
N ARG A 53 -0.83 -10.85 -3.02
CA ARG A 53 -0.21 -10.75 -4.34
C ARG A 53 0.63 -9.48 -4.40
N PRO A 54 1.78 -9.45 -3.73
CA PRO A 54 2.66 -8.29 -3.78
C PRO A 54 3.12 -8.10 -5.22
N SER A 55 2.62 -7.05 -5.85
CA SER A 55 3.07 -6.63 -7.17
C SER A 55 4.11 -5.55 -6.97
N CYS A 56 5.32 -5.78 -7.48
CA CYS A 56 6.35 -4.75 -7.53
C CYS A 56 5.93 -3.72 -8.59
N ALA A 57 5.01 -2.81 -8.25
CA ALA A 57 4.98 -1.54 -8.94
C ALA A 57 6.23 -0.80 -8.47
N LEU A 58 7.34 -0.97 -9.23
CA LEU A 58 8.47 -0.06 -9.16
C LEU A 58 7.90 1.33 -9.43
N ILE A 59 7.55 2.06 -8.36
CA ILE A 59 7.54 3.52 -8.41
C ILE A 59 9.01 3.85 -8.59
N SER A 60 9.45 3.87 -9.85
CA SER A 60 10.77 4.36 -10.21
C SER A 60 10.75 5.82 -9.82
N GLY A 61 11.20 6.09 -8.59
CA GLY A 61 11.70 7.39 -8.20
C GLY A 61 12.89 7.66 -9.10
N GLY A 62 12.61 8.21 -10.28
CA GLY A 62 13.60 8.76 -11.17
C GLY A 62 14.26 9.92 -10.43
N ILE A 63 15.33 9.61 -9.70
CA ILE A 63 16.37 10.57 -9.40
C ILE A 63 17.02 10.86 -10.76
N ARG A 64 16.64 12.00 -11.34
CA ARG A 64 17.43 12.68 -12.36
C ARG A 64 17.17 14.17 -12.30
#